data_AF-A0A539DPI2-F1
#
_entry.id   AF-A0A539DPI2-F1
#
_cell.length_a   1.000
_cell.length_b   1.000
_cell.length_c   1.000
_cell.angle_alpha   90.00
_cell.angle_beta   90.00
_cell.angle_gamma   90.00
#
_symmetry.space_group_name_H-M   'P 1'
#
loop_
_entity.id
_entity.type
_entity.pdbx_description
1 polymer ?
#
loop_
_entity_poly.entity_id
_entity_poly.type
_entity_poly.pdbx_seq_one_letter_code
_entity_poly.pdbx_strand_id
1 'polypeptide(L)'
;LVDYVKRGAYGEPGELYDAAAVPTLMKSLAGALVEDEPVLDVYGLSLSGYAPVRDSTGSTVAIIGVDVFVNRLLILKQRVLLVTAAVFGVAILLMIAVSLFVARAIRRPLNAMVRATAAIAAGDLTTRLALQRSDEFGVLGRCFDSMAQDLGDRQLIRDIFGRYVSEDVAKILLKSGHAPVLGGEERVVTILFSDLRNYSTISERLAPVQIVNMLNRYLGEMNTIIDHHHGCVIEFLGDGILAVFGAPAGGHR
;
A
#
# COMPACT_ATOMS: atom_id res chain seq x y z
N LEU A 1 -74.30 12.94 -34.63
CA LEU A 1 -73.50 13.86 -35.45
C LEU A 1 -72.22 14.12 -34.67
N VAL A 2 -71.08 13.62 -35.13
CA VAL A 2 -69.79 13.77 -34.42
C VAL A 2 -69.08 14.96 -35.06
N ASP A 3 -68.85 16.01 -34.28
CA ASP A 3 -68.08 17.19 -34.67
C ASP A 3 -66.62 16.97 -34.24
N TYR A 4 -65.66 17.17 -35.14
CA TYR A 4 -64.23 17.00 -34.86
C TYR A 4 -63.36 17.97 -35.64
N VAL A 5 -62.32 18.50 -34.98
CA VAL A 5 -61.34 19.42 -35.57
C VAL A 5 -59.97 18.73 -35.66
N LYS A 6 -59.61 18.30 -36.87
CA LYS A 6 -58.27 17.80 -37.21
C LYS A 6 -57.35 18.97 -37.52
N ARG A 7 -56.10 18.94 -37.07
CA ARG A 7 -55.04 19.72 -37.73
C ARG A 7 -54.73 19.07 -39.08
N GLY A 8 -55.47 19.45 -40.13
CA GLY A 8 -55.03 19.34 -41.52
C GLY A 8 -55.98 18.71 -42.55
N ALA A 9 -56.97 17.90 -42.16
CA ALA A 9 -57.99 17.37 -43.09
C ALA A 9 -59.28 17.01 -42.34
N TYR A 10 -60.42 17.56 -42.76
CA TYR A 10 -61.70 17.33 -42.09
C TYR A 10 -62.26 15.95 -42.43
N GLY A 11 -62.77 15.21 -41.44
CA GLY A 11 -63.72 14.13 -41.70
C GLY A 11 -65.09 14.76 -41.99
N GLU A 12 -65.86 14.19 -42.92
CA GLU A 12 -67.15 14.76 -43.25
C GLU A 12 -68.23 14.32 -42.24
N PRO A 13 -69.12 15.22 -41.77
CA PRO A 13 -70.22 14.83 -40.89
C PRO A 13 -71.07 13.72 -41.52
N GLY A 14 -71.09 12.54 -40.90
CA GLY A 14 -71.78 11.35 -41.41
C GLY A 14 -70.84 10.23 -41.88
N GLU A 15 -69.52 10.47 -41.90
CA GLU A 15 -68.51 9.44 -42.15
C GLU A 15 -68.51 8.40 -41.02
N LEU A 16 -68.52 7.12 -41.39
CA LEU A 16 -68.59 6.00 -40.45
C LEU A 16 -67.20 5.75 -39.85
N TYR A 17 -67.10 5.81 -38.53
CA TYR A 17 -65.90 5.43 -37.79
C TYR A 17 -66.03 3.99 -37.29
N ASP A 18 -65.09 3.12 -37.65
CA ASP A 18 -65.06 1.74 -37.16
C ASP A 18 -64.55 1.70 -35.71
N ALA A 19 -65.49 1.76 -34.77
CA ALA A 19 -65.21 1.68 -33.34
C ALA A 19 -64.82 0.27 -32.86
N ALA A 20 -64.94 -0.77 -33.69
CA ALA A 20 -64.58 -2.14 -33.30
C ALA A 20 -63.07 -2.30 -33.09
N ALA A 21 -62.26 -1.47 -33.78
CA ALA A 21 -60.81 -1.45 -33.65
C ALA A 21 -60.31 -0.85 -32.32
N VAL A 22 -61.17 -0.13 -31.57
CA VAL A 22 -60.81 0.54 -30.32
C VAL A 22 -61.78 0.15 -29.19
N PRO A 23 -61.56 -1.00 -28.52
CA PRO A 23 -62.46 -1.51 -27.48
C PRO A 23 -62.68 -0.54 -26.31
N THR A 24 -61.69 0.32 -26.02
CA THR A 24 -61.74 1.34 -24.96
C THR A 24 -62.78 2.41 -25.26
N LEU A 25 -62.96 2.76 -26.55
CA LEU A 25 -63.97 3.72 -27.00
C LEU A 25 -65.38 3.17 -26.75
N MET A 26 -65.62 1.89 -27.04
CA MET A 26 -66.92 1.25 -26.76
C MET A 26 -67.22 1.16 -25.26
N LYS A 27 -66.21 0.86 -24.44
CA LYS A 27 -66.36 0.83 -22.97
C LYS A 27 -66.63 2.22 -22.39
N SER A 28 -66.19 3.29 -23.07
CA SER A 28 -66.41 4.69 -22.63
C SER A 28 -67.87 5.15 -22.64
N LEU A 29 -68.76 4.40 -23.30
CA LEU A 29 -70.21 4.62 -23.21
C LEU A 29 -70.73 4.55 -21.77
N ALA A 30 -70.09 3.74 -20.93
CA ALA A 30 -70.46 3.55 -19.54
C ALA A 30 -69.87 4.63 -18.60
N GLY A 31 -68.72 5.21 -18.94
CA GLY A 31 -68.01 6.18 -18.10
C GLY A 31 -66.71 6.68 -18.75
N ALA A 32 -66.13 7.74 -18.18
CA ALA A 32 -64.87 8.29 -18.69
C ALA A 32 -63.73 7.27 -18.54
N LEU A 33 -62.97 7.07 -19.61
CA LEU A 33 -61.90 6.07 -19.71
C LEU A 33 -60.70 6.67 -20.45
N VAL A 34 -59.50 6.27 -20.05
CA VAL A 34 -58.24 6.67 -20.69
C VAL A 34 -57.52 5.39 -21.08
N GLU A 35 -56.86 5.42 -22.24
CA GLU A 35 -55.99 4.33 -22.66
C GLU A 35 -54.69 4.31 -21.85
N ASP A 36 -54.28 3.13 -21.38
CA ASP A 36 -53.06 2.95 -20.60
C ASP A 36 -51.81 2.76 -21.49
N GLU A 37 -52.01 2.39 -22.76
CA GLU A 37 -50.95 2.17 -23.74
C GLU A 37 -51.29 2.86 -25.07
N PRO A 38 -50.28 3.31 -25.84
CA PRO A 38 -50.49 3.90 -27.16
C PRO A 38 -51.20 2.93 -28.12
N VAL A 39 -52.33 3.35 -28.69
CA VAL A 39 -53.07 2.58 -29.69
C VAL A 39 -52.78 3.14 -31.07
N LEU A 40 -52.62 2.23 -32.05
CA LEU A 40 -52.50 2.59 -33.45
C LEU A 40 -53.90 2.62 -34.06
N ASP A 41 -54.35 3.78 -34.50
CA ASP A 41 -55.60 3.94 -35.23
C ASP A 41 -55.35 4.31 -36.70
N VAL A 42 -56.42 4.62 -37.43
CA VAL A 42 -56.39 5.04 -38.85
C VAL A 42 -55.62 6.37 -39.03
N TYR A 43 -55.33 7.09 -37.95
CA TYR A 43 -54.75 8.44 -37.94
C TYR A 43 -53.35 8.49 -37.33
N GLY A 44 -52.87 7.43 -36.68
CA GLY A 44 -51.50 7.28 -36.20
C GLY A 44 -51.41 6.65 -34.82
N LEU A 45 -50.25 6.80 -34.18
CA LEU A 45 -50.03 6.29 -32.83
C LEU A 45 -50.40 7.40 -31.81
N SER A 46 -51.53 7.23 -31.13
CA SER A 46 -52.05 8.17 -30.13
C SER A 46 -52.29 7.49 -28.78
N LEU A 47 -52.32 8.31 -27.73
CA LEU A 47 -52.91 7.94 -26.46
C LEU A 47 -54.21 8.73 -26.34
N SER A 48 -55.33 8.03 -26.21
CA SER A 48 -56.65 8.64 -26.32
C SER A 48 -57.44 8.55 -25.01
N GLY A 49 -58.16 9.63 -24.69
CA GLY A 49 -59.08 9.70 -23.56
C GLY A 49 -60.50 9.93 -24.04
N TYR A 50 -61.46 9.18 -23.52
CA TYR A 50 -62.85 9.17 -23.96
C TYR A 50 -63.80 9.49 -22.81
N ALA A 51 -64.81 10.33 -23.07
CA ALA A 51 -65.87 10.64 -22.10
C ALA A 51 -67.26 10.62 -22.76
N PRO A 52 -68.28 10.03 -22.10
CA PRO A 52 -69.64 10.03 -22.61
C PRO A 52 -70.29 11.40 -22.42
N VAL A 53 -70.95 11.89 -23.47
CA VAL A 53 -71.84 13.05 -23.41
C VAL A 53 -73.24 12.53 -23.11
N ARG A 54 -73.81 12.99 -22.00
CA ARG A 54 -75.15 12.60 -21.55
C ARG A 54 -76.13 13.72 -21.83
N ASP A 55 -77.35 13.35 -22.21
CA ASP A 55 -78.46 14.30 -22.30
C ASP A 55 -79.04 14.64 -20.92
N SER A 56 -80.06 15.49 -20.88
CA SER A 56 -80.75 15.87 -19.64
C SER A 56 -81.45 14.72 -18.91
N THR A 57 -81.63 13.57 -19.58
CA THR A 57 -82.22 12.35 -19.00
C THR A 57 -81.16 11.39 -18.46
N GLY A 58 -79.88 11.70 -18.65
CA GLY A 58 -78.74 10.90 -18.21
C GLY A 58 -78.31 9.82 -19.21
N SER A 59 -78.97 9.72 -20.36
CA SER A 59 -78.64 8.78 -21.43
C SER A 59 -77.44 9.26 -22.24
N THR A 60 -76.50 8.35 -22.53
CA THR A 60 -75.32 8.66 -23.35
C THR A 60 -75.75 8.84 -24.80
N VAL A 61 -75.53 10.05 -25.35
CA VAL A 61 -75.93 10.42 -26.72
C VAL A 61 -74.74 10.60 -27.66
N ALA A 62 -73.53 10.78 -27.11
CA ALA A 62 -72.28 10.85 -27.88
C ALA A 62 -71.07 10.48 -27.02
N ILE A 63 -69.92 10.30 -27.65
CA ILE A 63 -68.61 10.18 -26.99
C ILE A 63 -67.72 11.30 -27.52
N ILE A 64 -66.97 11.94 -26.63
CA ILE A 64 -65.88 12.85 -26.99
C ILE A 64 -64.56 12.13 -26.72
N GLY A 65 -63.72 12.06 -27.73
CA GLY A 65 -62.34 11.56 -27.64
C GLY A 65 -61.34 12.71 -27.76
N VAL A 66 -60.27 12.68 -26.97
CA VAL A 66 -59.12 13.57 -27.11
C VAL A 66 -57.86 12.72 -27.31
N ASP A 67 -57.17 12.94 -28.43
CA ASP A 67 -55.99 12.16 -28.81
C ASP A 67 -54.71 12.97 -28.62
N VAL A 68 -53.69 12.32 -28.06
CA VAL A 68 -52.34 12.89 -27.93
C VAL A 68 -51.36 12.05 -28.74
N PHE A 69 -50.74 12.64 -29.77
CA PHE A 69 -49.74 11.95 -30.59
C PHE A 69 -48.51 11.52 -29.78
N VAL A 70 -48.18 10.23 -29.83
CA VAL A 70 -47.12 9.62 -29.00
C VAL A 70 -45.72 9.80 -29.61
N ASN A 71 -45.59 10.30 -30.84
CA ASN A 71 -44.29 10.52 -31.50
C ASN A 71 -43.33 11.38 -30.65
N ARG A 72 -43.86 12.42 -29.96
CA ARG A 72 -43.07 13.25 -29.04
C ARG A 72 -42.67 12.48 -27.77
N LEU A 73 -43.55 11.63 -27.25
CA LEU A 73 -43.29 10.76 -26.10
C LEU A 73 -42.18 9.74 -26.41
N LEU A 74 -42.19 9.12 -27.60
CA LEU A 74 -41.17 8.16 -28.00
C LEU A 74 -39.78 8.80 -28.16
N ILE A 75 -39.69 9.97 -28.80
CA ILE A 75 -38.44 10.70 -28.96
C ILE A 75 -37.91 11.16 -27.59
N LEU A 76 -38.78 11.64 -26.71
CA LEU A 76 -38.41 12.04 -25.35
C LEU A 76 -37.88 10.84 -24.55
N LYS A 77 -38.57 9.69 -24.60
CA LYS A 77 -38.15 8.44 -23.96
C LYS A 77 -36.76 7.99 -24.42
N GLN A 78 -36.50 7.99 -25.74
CA GLN A 78 -35.19 7.63 -26.28
C GLN A 78 -34.09 8.60 -25.85
N ARG A 79 -34.34 9.91 -25.87
CA ARG A 79 -33.37 10.91 -25.39
C ARG A 79 -33.06 10.72 -23.91
N VAL A 80 -34.08 10.52 -23.07
CA VAL A 80 -33.90 10.27 -21.64
C VAL A 80 -33.09 9.00 -21.40
N LEU A 81 -33.36 7.93 -22.15
CA LEU A 81 -32.63 6.66 -22.03
C LEU A 81 -31.16 6.81 -22.45
N LEU A 82 -30.88 7.49 -23.57
CA LEU A 82 -29.51 7.76 -24.02
C LEU A 82 -28.73 8.64 -23.05
N VAL A 83 -29.34 9.71 -22.54
CA VAL A 83 -28.70 10.59 -21.54
C VAL A 83 -28.40 9.81 -20.27
N THR A 84 -29.34 9.02 -19.78
CA THR A 84 -29.16 8.18 -18.59
C THR A 84 -28.04 7.16 -18.80
N ALA A 85 -28.03 6.47 -19.93
CA ALA A 85 -26.99 5.51 -20.29
C ALA A 85 -25.61 6.18 -20.40
N ALA A 86 -25.53 7.38 -20.98
CA ALA A 86 -24.29 8.14 -21.07
C ALA A 86 -23.77 8.55 -19.69
N VAL A 87 -24.64 9.02 -18.79
CA VAL A 87 -24.28 9.36 -17.41
C VAL A 87 -23.72 8.14 -16.67
N PHE A 88 -24.38 6.99 -16.77
CA PHE A 88 -23.87 5.75 -16.17
C PHE A 88 -22.55 5.30 -16.80
N GLY A 89 -22.41 5.40 -18.12
CA GLY A 89 -21.17 5.08 -18.82
C GLY A 89 -19.99 5.94 -18.33
N VAL A 90 -20.20 7.25 -18.21
CA VAL A 90 -19.18 8.18 -17.67
C VAL A 90 -18.86 7.85 -16.21
N ALA A 91 -19.86 7.57 -15.38
CA ALA A 91 -19.65 7.19 -13.99
C ALA A 91 -18.82 5.91 -13.85
N ILE A 92 -19.09 4.88 -14.67
CA ILE A 92 -18.32 3.64 -14.69
C ILE A 92 -16.88 3.89 -15.13
N LEU A 93 -16.67 4.67 -16.19
CA LEU A 93 -15.33 5.02 -16.66
C LEU A 93 -14.53 5.78 -15.60
N LEU A 94 -15.17 6.73 -14.89
CA LEU A 94 -14.56 7.44 -13.77
C LEU A 94 -14.21 6.49 -12.62
N MET A 95 -15.12 5.57 -12.25
CA MET A 95 -14.84 4.57 -11.22
C MET A 95 -13.64 3.69 -11.58
N ILE A 96 -13.54 3.23 -12.83
CA ILE A 96 -12.39 2.45 -13.31
C ILE A 96 -11.11 3.29 -13.26
N ALA A 97 -11.15 4.53 -13.72
CA ALA A 97 -9.99 5.43 -13.70
C ALA A 97 -9.48 5.69 -12.27
N VAL A 98 -10.38 6.00 -11.34
CA VAL A 98 -10.06 6.20 -9.92
C VAL A 98 -9.51 4.92 -9.29
N SER A 99 -10.14 3.77 -9.54
CA SER A 99 -9.65 2.47 -9.05
C SER A 99 -8.24 2.19 -9.53
N LEU A 100 -7.94 2.39 -10.82
CA LEU A 100 -6.61 2.16 -11.37
C LEU A 100 -5.58 3.17 -10.83
N PHE A 101 -5.99 4.41 -10.56
CA PHE A 101 -5.14 5.41 -9.94
C PHE A 101 -4.76 5.01 -8.51
N VAL A 102 -5.76 4.72 -7.67
CA VAL A 102 -5.56 4.31 -6.27
C VAL A 102 -4.75 3.02 -6.19
N ALA A 103 -5.08 2.01 -7.01
CA ALA A 103 -4.35 0.76 -7.06
C ALA A 103 -2.85 0.98 -7.33
N ARG A 104 -2.50 1.87 -8.27
CA ARG A 104 -1.10 2.20 -8.56
C ARG A 104 -0.47 3.04 -7.45
N ALA A 105 -1.21 3.97 -6.85
CA ALA A 105 -0.74 4.85 -5.79
C ALA A 105 -0.35 4.09 -4.51
N ILE A 106 -1.02 2.96 -4.23
CA ILE A 106 -0.78 2.08 -3.07
C ILE A 106 0.20 0.94 -3.41
N ARG A 107 0.04 0.27 -4.55
CA ARG A 107 0.87 -0.91 -4.89
C ARG A 107 2.35 -0.58 -5.04
N ARG A 108 2.67 0.62 -5.55
CA ARG A 108 4.06 1.08 -5.72
C ARG A 108 4.83 1.18 -4.39
N PRO A 109 4.38 1.97 -3.38
CA PRO A 109 5.09 2.04 -2.11
C PRO A 109 5.08 0.71 -1.37
N LEU A 110 3.99 -0.06 -1.43
CA LEU A 110 3.93 -1.39 -0.79
C LEU A 110 5.00 -2.35 -1.33
N ASN A 111 5.15 -2.45 -2.66
CA ASN A 111 6.18 -3.29 -3.26
C ASN A 111 7.61 -2.77 -3.01
N ALA A 112 7.78 -1.46 -2.85
CA ALA A 112 9.07 -0.90 -2.46
C ALA A 112 9.44 -1.34 -1.03
N MET A 113 8.48 -1.23 -0.10
CA MET A 113 8.66 -1.66 1.29
C MET A 113 8.96 -3.15 1.40
N VAL A 114 8.18 -4.02 0.74
CA VAL A 114 8.42 -5.47 0.79
C VAL A 114 9.83 -5.82 0.31
N ARG A 115 10.29 -5.20 -0.79
CA ARG A 115 11.64 -5.43 -1.30
C ARG A 115 12.72 -4.89 -0.37
N ALA A 116 12.53 -3.70 0.19
CA ALA A 116 13.48 -3.11 1.12
C ALA A 116 13.60 -3.94 2.40
N THR A 117 12.48 -4.38 2.98
CA THR A 117 12.47 -5.27 4.14
C THR A 117 13.14 -6.60 3.84
N ALA A 118 12.91 -7.18 2.65
CA ALA A 118 13.58 -8.41 2.23
C ALA A 118 15.11 -8.22 2.09
N ALA A 119 15.56 -7.06 1.60
CA ALA A 119 16.99 -6.73 1.52
C ALA A 119 17.63 -6.63 2.91
N ILE A 120 16.97 -5.94 3.86
CA ILE A 120 17.41 -5.87 5.26
C ILE A 120 17.47 -7.27 5.88
N ALA A 121 16.46 -8.10 5.66
CA ALA A 121 16.43 -9.48 6.16
C ALA A 121 17.55 -10.35 5.56
N ALA A 122 18.00 -10.06 4.35
CA ALA A 122 19.15 -10.70 3.71
C ALA A 122 20.51 -10.15 4.20
N GLY A 123 20.51 -9.16 5.10
CA GLY A 123 21.71 -8.57 5.69
C GLY A 123 22.21 -7.29 5.00
N ASP A 124 21.54 -6.80 3.95
CA ASP A 124 21.86 -5.51 3.35
C ASP A 124 21.24 -4.36 4.15
N LEU A 125 22.01 -3.85 5.11
CA LEU A 125 21.63 -2.73 5.98
C LEU A 125 21.81 -1.34 5.33
N THR A 126 22.28 -1.29 4.08
CA THR A 126 22.51 -0.03 3.36
C THR A 126 21.29 0.43 2.55
N THR A 127 20.36 -0.48 2.27
CA THR A 127 19.13 -0.17 1.55
C THR A 127 18.32 0.92 2.24
N ARG A 128 17.84 1.90 1.46
CA ARG A 128 16.95 2.99 1.91
C ARG A 128 15.74 3.10 1.00
N LEU A 129 14.58 3.37 1.57
CA LEU A 129 13.31 3.58 0.87
C LEU A 129 13.24 4.95 0.23
N ALA A 130 13.74 6.00 0.88
CA ALA A 130 13.79 7.38 0.38
C ALA A 130 12.47 7.85 -0.27
N LEU A 131 11.33 7.49 0.34
CA LEU A 131 10.01 7.83 -0.17
C LEU A 131 9.73 9.33 0.02
N GLN A 132 9.84 10.11 -1.06
CA GLN A 132 9.43 11.51 -1.08
C GLN A 132 7.89 11.62 -1.15
N ARG A 133 7.22 11.27 -0.05
CA ARG A 133 5.76 11.42 0.12
C ARG A 133 5.45 12.16 1.41
N SER A 134 4.35 12.91 1.39
CA SER A 134 3.82 13.68 2.51
C SER A 134 2.66 12.97 3.23
N ASP A 135 2.40 11.71 2.89
CA ASP A 135 1.36 10.87 3.48
C ASP A 135 1.95 9.85 4.47
N GLU A 136 1.10 8.93 4.95
CA GLU A 136 1.46 7.88 5.89
C GLU A 136 2.56 6.96 5.34
N PHE A 137 2.62 6.74 4.03
CA PHE A 137 3.70 5.96 3.41
C PHE A 137 5.04 6.68 3.48
N GLY A 138 5.03 8.02 3.37
CA GLY A 138 6.23 8.83 3.57
C GLY A 138 6.74 8.77 5.02
N VAL A 139 5.82 8.83 5.99
CA VAL A 139 6.16 8.66 7.42
C VAL A 139 6.78 7.27 7.65
N LEU A 140 6.12 6.22 7.17
CA LEU A 140 6.57 4.85 7.33
C LEU A 140 7.93 4.60 6.65
N GLY A 141 8.17 5.21 5.49
CA GLY A 141 9.46 5.19 4.82
C GLY A 141 10.59 5.80 5.65
N ARG A 142 10.36 6.96 6.28
CA ARG A 142 11.35 7.59 7.17
C ARG A 142 11.65 6.75 8.41
N CYS A 143 10.61 6.17 9.03
CA CYS A 143 10.78 5.28 10.18
C CYS A 143 11.58 4.03 9.80
N PHE A 144 11.30 3.44 8.63
CA PHE A 144 12.08 2.32 8.11
C PHE A 144 13.55 2.69 7.88
N ASP A 145 13.81 3.84 7.24
CA ASP A 145 15.18 4.29 6.95
C ASP A 145 15.98 4.52 8.24
N SER A 146 15.35 5.08 9.28
CA SER A 146 15.95 5.23 10.61
C SER A 146 16.28 3.87 11.25
N MET A 147 15.36 2.91 11.19
CA MET A 147 15.57 1.56 11.73
C MET A 147 16.71 0.84 11.01
N ALA A 148 16.76 0.93 9.68
CA ALA A 148 17.82 0.33 8.87
C ALA A 148 19.19 0.93 9.21
N GLN A 149 19.25 2.24 9.45
CA GLN A 149 20.46 2.92 9.91
C GLN A 149 20.90 2.43 11.29
N ASP A 150 20.00 2.42 12.28
CA ASP A 150 20.31 1.97 13.64
C ASP A 150 20.82 0.52 13.66
N LEU A 151 20.24 -0.34 12.81
CA LEU A 151 20.68 -1.73 12.70
C LEU A 151 22.09 -1.82 12.09
N GLY A 152 22.38 -1.00 11.08
CA GLY A 152 23.72 -0.88 10.49
C GLY A 152 24.75 -0.38 11.48
N ASP A 153 24.42 0.65 12.27
CA ASP A 153 25.31 1.21 13.28
C ASP A 153 25.61 0.20 14.39
N ARG A 154 24.59 -0.55 14.85
CA ARG A 154 24.78 -1.64 15.81
C ARG A 154 25.65 -2.76 15.25
N GLN A 155 25.50 -3.08 13.96
CA GLN A 155 26.34 -4.08 13.30
C GLN A 155 27.80 -3.63 13.25
N LEU A 156 28.04 -2.37 12.88
CA LEU A 156 29.37 -1.78 12.85
C LEU A 156 30.03 -1.79 14.23
N ILE A 157 29.28 -1.38 15.27
CA ILE A 157 29.75 -1.44 16.67
C ILE A 157 30.14 -2.87 17.01
N ARG A 158 29.27 -3.85 16.74
CA ARG A 158 29.55 -5.27 17.03
C ARG A 158 30.81 -5.76 16.31
N ASP A 159 30.99 -5.38 15.05
CA ASP A 159 32.12 -5.81 14.23
C ASP A 159 33.44 -5.17 14.67
N ILE A 160 33.40 -3.91 15.14
CA ILE A 160 34.55 -3.23 15.74
C ILE A 160 34.89 -3.87 17.09
N PHE A 161 33.94 -3.97 18.01
CA PHE A 161 34.17 -4.58 19.33
C PHE A 161 34.64 -6.03 19.21
N GLY A 162 34.12 -6.81 18.25
CA GLY A 162 34.58 -8.17 17.98
C GLY A 162 36.06 -8.28 17.60
N ARG A 163 36.70 -7.20 17.12
CA ARG A 163 38.14 -7.14 16.85
C ARG A 163 38.99 -6.79 18.08
N TYR A 164 38.40 -6.18 19.10
CA TYR A 164 39.11 -5.66 20.29
C TYR A 164 38.79 -6.42 21.58
N VAL A 165 37.75 -7.23 21.59
CA VAL A 165 37.35 -8.08 22.73
C VAL A 165 37.90 -9.48 22.50
N SER A 166 38.68 -10.02 23.45
CA SER A 166 39.19 -11.39 23.35
C SER A 166 38.03 -12.41 23.32
N GLU A 167 38.25 -13.55 22.66
CA GLU A 167 37.23 -14.60 22.48
C GLU A 167 36.68 -15.10 23.83
N ASP A 168 37.52 -15.08 24.87
CA ASP A 168 37.14 -15.47 26.23
C ASP A 168 36.16 -14.50 26.88
N VAL A 169 36.35 -13.19 26.71
CA VAL A 169 35.41 -12.19 27.24
C VAL A 169 34.07 -12.30 26.52
N ALA A 170 34.07 -12.53 25.20
CA ALA A 170 32.84 -12.77 24.44
C ALA A 170 32.10 -14.04 24.91
N LYS A 171 32.81 -15.16 25.15
CA LYS A 171 32.23 -16.41 25.68
C LYS A 171 31.63 -16.23 27.07
N ILE A 172 32.28 -15.46 27.95
CA ILE A 172 31.79 -15.16 29.30
C ILE A 172 30.47 -14.37 29.20
N LEU A 173 30.43 -13.31 28.39
CA LEU A 173 29.23 -12.49 28.17
C LEU A 173 28.05 -13.28 27.59
N LEU A 174 28.33 -14.20 26.65
CA LEU A 174 27.31 -15.06 26.04
C LEU A 174 26.75 -16.12 27.01
N LYS A 175 27.57 -16.64 27.93
CA LYS A 175 27.12 -17.63 28.93
C LYS A 175 26.34 -17.01 30.09
N SER A 176 26.66 -15.79 30.51
CA SER A 176 26.04 -15.17 31.69
C SER A 176 24.66 -14.55 31.41
N GLY A 177 24.37 -14.17 30.16
CA GLY A 177 23.10 -13.53 29.77
C GLY A 177 22.82 -12.18 30.46
N HIS A 178 23.76 -11.71 31.27
CA HIS A 178 23.73 -10.48 32.04
C HIS A 178 25.04 -9.74 31.83
N ALA A 179 25.01 -8.41 31.93
CA ALA A 179 26.22 -7.61 32.05
C ALA A 179 27.12 -8.20 33.15
N PRO A 180 28.44 -8.35 32.91
CA PRO A 180 29.32 -9.00 33.86
C PRO A 180 29.23 -8.23 35.17
N VAL A 181 28.99 -8.97 36.27
CA VAL A 181 29.02 -8.39 37.60
C VAL A 181 30.46 -7.92 37.83
N LEU A 182 30.65 -6.61 37.77
CA LEU A 182 31.91 -5.95 38.09
C LEU A 182 32.20 -6.18 39.58
N GLY A 183 32.91 -7.26 39.87
CA GLY A 183 33.48 -7.57 41.17
C GLY A 183 34.89 -8.12 40.96
N GLY A 184 35.85 -7.64 41.74
CA GLY A 184 37.20 -8.20 41.77
C GLY A 184 37.25 -9.41 42.71
N GLU A 185 38.09 -10.39 42.38
CA GLU A 185 38.45 -11.48 43.28
C GLU A 185 39.93 -11.38 43.65
N GLU A 186 40.29 -11.69 44.91
CA GLU A 186 41.69 -11.89 45.28
C GLU A 186 42.15 -13.26 44.76
N ARG A 187 43.15 -13.27 43.89
CA ARG A 187 43.75 -14.50 43.37
C ARG A 187 45.26 -14.40 43.31
N VAL A 188 45.94 -15.52 43.62
CA VAL A 188 47.36 -15.68 43.38
C VAL A 188 47.58 -15.93 41.89
N VAL A 189 48.34 -15.05 41.25
CA VAL A 189 48.66 -15.09 39.82
C VAL A 189 50.17 -14.99 39.60
N THR A 190 50.63 -15.42 38.43
CA THR A 190 52.02 -15.19 37.99
C THR A 190 52.04 -14.10 36.93
N ILE A 191 52.91 -13.10 37.07
CA ILE A 191 53.06 -12.01 36.11
C ILE A 191 54.32 -12.24 35.27
N LEU A 192 54.19 -12.10 33.95
CA LEU A 192 55.28 -12.05 32.98
C LEU A 192 55.45 -10.62 32.50
N PHE A 193 56.70 -10.14 32.56
CA PHE A 193 57.12 -8.91 31.89
C PHE A 193 58.22 -9.27 30.89
N SER A 194 58.02 -8.92 29.62
CA SER A 194 58.98 -9.16 28.54
C SER A 194 59.22 -7.86 27.79
N ASP A 195 60.43 -7.65 27.27
CA ASP A 195 60.79 -6.45 26.51
C ASP A 195 61.81 -6.77 25.40
N LEU A 196 61.82 -6.01 24.31
CA LEU A 196 62.72 -6.22 23.18
C LEU A 196 64.09 -5.60 23.43
N ARG A 197 65.13 -6.43 23.42
CA ARG A 197 66.50 -5.95 23.58
C ARG A 197 66.88 -4.98 22.45
N ASN A 198 67.45 -3.84 22.83
CA ASN A 198 67.94 -2.78 21.92
C ASN A 198 66.84 -2.15 21.03
N TYR A 199 65.57 -2.19 21.44
CA TYR A 199 64.48 -1.59 20.67
C TYR A 199 64.68 -0.10 20.38
N SER A 200 65.13 0.70 21.36
CA SER A 200 65.39 2.14 21.16
C SER A 200 66.35 2.40 20.00
N THR A 201 67.40 1.59 19.87
CA THR A 201 68.37 1.71 18.77
C THR A 201 67.78 1.31 17.42
N ILE A 202 66.86 0.34 17.42
CA ILE A 202 66.17 -0.12 16.21
C ILE A 202 65.14 0.92 15.77
N SER A 203 64.42 1.53 16.73
CA SER A 203 63.36 2.49 16.46
C SER A 203 63.87 3.83 15.94
N GLU A 204 65.10 4.20 16.28
CA GLU A 204 65.78 5.39 15.73
C GLU A 204 66.22 5.22 14.26
N ARG A 205 66.29 3.98 13.76
CA ARG A 205 66.88 3.66 12.43
C ARG A 205 65.86 3.26 11.37
N LEU A 206 64.68 2.82 11.77
CA LEU A 206 63.64 2.32 10.87
C LEU A 206 62.56 3.38 10.60
N ALA A 207 61.93 3.33 9.42
CA ALA A 207 60.78 4.19 9.15
C ALA A 207 59.57 3.77 10.01
N PRO A 208 58.66 4.70 10.36
CA PRO A 208 57.53 4.41 11.25
C PRO A 208 56.70 3.19 10.84
N VAL A 209 56.39 3.04 9.55
CA VAL A 209 55.63 1.89 9.02
C VAL A 209 56.39 0.57 9.21
N GLN A 210 57.71 0.57 9.07
CA GLN A 210 58.54 -0.63 9.22
C GLN A 210 58.63 -1.08 10.68
N ILE A 211 58.74 -0.12 11.61
CA ILE A 211 58.71 -0.38 13.05
C ILE A 211 57.37 -0.98 13.46
N VAL A 212 56.26 -0.35 13.06
CA VAL A 212 54.91 -0.82 13.37
C VAL A 212 54.70 -2.25 12.85
N ASN A 213 55.13 -2.55 11.62
CA ASN A 213 55.03 -3.90 11.07
C ASN A 213 55.88 -4.93 11.83
N MET A 214 57.11 -4.56 12.23
CA MET A 214 57.98 -5.44 13.03
C MET A 214 57.35 -5.72 14.40
N LEU A 215 56.87 -4.68 15.08
CA LEU A 215 56.18 -4.75 16.37
C LEU A 215 54.94 -5.62 16.28
N ASN A 216 54.04 -5.34 15.33
CA ASN A 216 52.81 -6.12 15.15
C ASN A 216 53.11 -7.61 14.92
N ARG A 217 54.19 -7.94 14.19
CA ARG A 217 54.61 -9.32 13.99
C ARG A 217 55.13 -9.95 15.28
N TYR A 218 56.02 -9.28 16.01
CA TYR A 218 56.54 -9.78 17.28
C TYR A 218 55.46 -9.96 18.34
N LEU A 219 54.65 -8.91 18.57
CA LEU A 219 53.54 -8.92 19.52
C LEU A 219 52.50 -9.97 19.15
N GLY A 220 52.21 -10.14 17.85
CA GLY A 220 51.31 -11.18 17.35
C GLY A 220 51.78 -12.59 17.72
N GLU A 221 53.03 -12.94 17.40
CA GLU A 221 53.61 -14.25 17.72
C GLU A 221 53.66 -14.49 19.24
N MET A 222 54.08 -13.49 20.03
CA MET A 222 54.11 -13.59 21.48
C MET A 222 52.71 -13.77 22.07
N ASN A 223 51.71 -13.04 21.56
CA ASN A 223 50.32 -13.18 22.00
C ASN A 223 49.82 -14.62 21.74
N THR A 224 50.10 -15.19 20.57
CA THR A 224 49.76 -16.59 20.27
C THR A 224 50.42 -17.58 21.23
N ILE A 225 51.69 -17.38 21.58
CA ILE A 225 52.41 -18.25 22.54
C ILE A 225 51.81 -18.11 23.95
N ILE A 226 51.57 -16.88 24.42
CA ILE A 226 51.01 -16.61 25.74
C ILE A 226 49.62 -17.25 25.86
N ASP A 227 48.77 -17.06 24.86
CA ASP A 227 47.42 -17.64 24.78
C ASP A 227 47.46 -19.18 24.78
N HIS A 228 48.37 -19.78 24.00
CA HIS A 228 48.58 -21.24 23.99
C HIS A 228 49.02 -21.80 25.36
N HIS A 229 49.67 -21.00 26.19
CA HIS A 229 50.04 -21.35 27.56
C HIS A 229 49.02 -20.88 28.62
N HIS A 230 47.80 -20.52 28.20
CA HIS A 230 46.72 -20.04 29.07
C HIS A 230 47.10 -18.80 29.88
N GLY A 231 47.98 -17.97 29.33
CA GLY A 231 48.24 -16.62 29.82
C GLY A 231 47.31 -15.61 29.16
N CYS A 232 47.06 -14.51 29.85
CA CYS A 232 46.29 -13.38 29.34
C CYS A 232 47.21 -12.16 29.25
N VAL A 233 47.34 -11.57 28.07
CA VAL A 233 48.01 -10.28 27.91
C VAL A 233 47.12 -9.20 28.52
N ILE A 234 47.65 -8.46 29.49
CA ILE A 234 46.96 -7.36 30.15
C ILE A 234 47.16 -6.08 29.34
N GLU A 235 48.39 -5.77 28.97
CA GLU A 235 48.75 -4.54 28.29
C GLU A 235 50.03 -4.68 27.46
N PHE A 236 50.11 -3.94 26.36
CA PHE A 236 51.33 -3.73 25.58
C PHE A 236 51.94 -2.38 25.97
N LEU A 237 53.21 -2.38 26.36
CA LEU A 237 53.94 -1.21 26.85
C LEU A 237 55.03 -0.85 25.84
N GLY A 238 54.62 -0.30 24.69
CA GLY A 238 55.55 -0.07 23.57
C GLY A 238 56.04 -1.39 22.98
N ASP A 239 57.29 -1.73 23.24
CA ASP A 239 57.95 -2.99 22.91
C ASP A 239 57.86 -4.06 24.00
N GLY A 240 57.34 -3.69 25.16
CA GLY A 240 57.10 -4.59 26.28
C GLY A 240 55.72 -5.28 26.25
N ILE A 241 55.66 -6.46 26.86
CA ILE A 241 54.43 -7.24 27.06
C ILE A 241 54.26 -7.50 28.55
N LEU A 242 53.09 -7.13 29.09
CA LEU A 242 52.64 -7.52 30.43
C LEU A 242 51.58 -8.61 30.30
N ALA A 243 51.87 -9.81 30.79
CA ALA A 243 50.97 -10.95 30.79
C ALA A 243 50.75 -11.50 32.20
N VAL A 244 49.59 -12.09 32.43
CA VAL A 244 49.23 -12.77 33.67
C VAL A 244 48.87 -14.22 33.38
N PHE A 245 49.30 -15.14 34.24
CA PHE A 245 48.92 -16.55 34.21
C PHE A 245 48.12 -16.87 35.48
N GLY A 246 47.00 -17.57 35.31
CA GLY A 246 46.05 -17.87 36.38
C GLY A 246 44.81 -16.95 36.44
N ALA A 247 44.63 -16.03 35.47
CA ALA A 247 43.42 -15.23 35.28
C ALA A 247 43.28 -14.80 33.80
N PRO A 248 42.08 -14.78 33.18
CA PRO A 248 40.76 -15.16 33.71
C PRO A 248 40.49 -16.68 33.64
N ALA A 249 39.62 -17.20 34.52
CA ALA A 249 39.17 -18.58 34.49
C ALA A 249 38.11 -18.80 33.39
N GLY A 250 38.54 -18.84 32.12
CA GLY A 250 37.71 -19.20 30.97
C GLY A 250 38.05 -20.54 30.31
N GLY A 251 39.15 -21.19 30.69
CA GLY A 251 39.66 -22.41 30.07
C GLY A 251 39.32 -23.68 30.86
N HIS A 252 38.35 -24.44 30.33
CA HIS A 252 37.97 -25.83 30.59
C HIS A 252 38.84 -26.67 31.56
N ARG A 253 38.18 -27.24 32.58
CA ARG A 253 38.48 -28.59 33.08
C ARG A 253 37.71 -29.61 32.26
#